data_AF-A0AA91ZSJ5-F1
#
_entry.id   AF-A0AA91ZSJ5-F1
#
_cell.length_a   1.000
_cell.length_b   1.000
_cell.length_c   1.000
_cell.angle_alpha   90.00
_cell.angle_beta   90.00
_cell.angle_gamma   90.00
#
_symmetry.space_group_name_H-M   'P 1'
#
loop_
_entity.id
_entity.type
_entity.pdbx_description
1 polymer ?
#
loop_
_entity_poly.entity_id
_entity_poly.type
_entity_poly.pdbx_seq_one_letter_code
_entity_poly.pdbx_strand_id
1 'polypeptide(L)' 'MYYVKLIKGQSFYAFDHRFLLDQEEKVTQRIFKYLCKNEFFEVRKDEKSSTSS' A
#
# COMPACT_ATOMS: atom_id res chain seq x y z
N MET A 1 1.97 5.88 -9.21
CA MET A 1 2.75 5.14 -8.17
C MET A 1 1.78 4.46 -7.20
N TYR A 2 2.20 3.43 -6.46
CA TYR A 2 1.34 2.71 -5.51
C TYR A 2 1.86 2.86 -4.09
N TYR A 3 0.94 3.14 -3.17
CA TYR A 3 1.23 3.37 -1.77
C TYR A 3 0.27 2.57 -0.89
N VAL A 4 0.76 2.14 0.26
CA VAL A 4 -0.03 1.45 1.29
C VAL A 4 0.34 2.00 2.66
N LYS A 5 -0.63 2.05 3.57
CA LYS A 5 -0.45 2.47 4.96
C LYS A 5 -1.11 1.45 5.87
N LEU A 6 -0.38 0.91 6.83
CA LEU A 6 -0.98 0.01 7.84
C LEU A 6 -1.81 0.86 8.81
N ILE A 7 -3.10 0.55 8.92
CA ILE A 7 -4.06 1.28 9.77
C ILE A 7 -4.60 0.44 10.94
N LYS A 8 -4.33 -0.88 10.96
CA LYS A 8 -4.71 -1.79 12.06
C LYS A 8 -3.53 -2.67 12.49
N GLY A 9 -3.45 -2.95 13.79
CA GLY A 9 -2.35 -3.72 14.40
C GLY A 9 -1.10 -2.88 14.66
N GLN A 10 -0.02 -3.50 15.13
CA GLN A 10 1.26 -2.78 15.37
C GLN A 10 2.24 -2.93 14.21
N SER A 11 2.25 -4.11 13.57
CA SER A 11 3.06 -4.39 12.39
C SER A 11 2.45 -5.54 11.60
N PHE A 12 2.76 -5.61 10.31
CA PHE A 12 2.32 -6.67 9.41
C PHE A 12 3.49 -7.14 8.55
N TYR A 13 3.76 -8.44 8.52
CA TYR A 13 4.87 -9.01 7.75
C TYR A 13 4.35 -9.70 6.49
N ALA A 14 4.80 -9.25 5.31
CA ALA A 14 4.49 -9.88 4.04
C ALA A 14 5.53 -9.50 2.98
N PHE A 15 5.77 -10.39 2.00
CA PHE A 15 6.74 -10.16 0.92
C PHE A 15 8.16 -9.86 1.41
N ASP A 16 8.58 -10.50 2.50
CA ASP A 16 9.86 -10.23 3.16
C ASP A 16 10.02 -8.77 3.66
N HIS A 17 8.90 -8.07 3.82
CA HIS A 17 8.84 -6.69 4.26
C HIS A 17 7.96 -6.56 5.50
N ARG A 18 8.35 -5.69 6.42
CA ARG A 18 7.60 -5.38 7.64
C ARG A 18 6.98 -4.00 7.52
N PHE A 19 5.66 -3.95 7.37
CA PHE A 19 4.88 -2.72 7.44
C PHE A 19 4.63 -2.35 8.90
N LEU A 20 4.82 -1.08 9.26
CA LEU A 20 4.57 -0.55 10.60
C LEU A 20 3.30 0.31 10.64
N LEU A 21 2.65 0.36 11.80
CA LEU A 21 1.44 1.13 12.00
C LEU A 21 1.66 2.61 11.66
N ASP A 22 0.69 3.19 10.97
CA ASP A 22 0.64 4.58 10.53
C ASP A 22 1.75 5.01 9.56
N GLN A 23 2.54 4.08 9.01
CA GLN A 23 3.56 4.39 8.00
C GLN A 23 3.04 4.14 6.59
N GLU A 24 3.02 5.20 5.75
CA GLU A 24 2.79 5.08 4.31
C GLU A 24 4.09 4.68 3.60
N GLU A 25 4.02 3.65 2.76
CA GLU A 25 5.17 3.15 2.02
C GLU A 25 4.84 2.98 0.53
N LYS A 26 5.81 3.29 -0.32
CA LYS A 26 5.71 3.06 -1.77
C LYS A 26 5.97 1.58 -2.05
N VAL A 27 5.06 0.93 -2.76
CA VAL A 27 5.14 -0.49 -3.09
C VAL A 27 5.02 -0.77 -4.58
N THR A 28 5.30 -2.01 -4.97
CA THR A 28 5.03 -2.50 -6.31
C THR A 28 3.53 -2.72 -6.53
N GLN A 29 3.09 -2.74 -7.80
CA GLN A 29 1.70 -3.04 -8.14
C GLN A 29 1.24 -4.40 -7.60
N ARG A 30 2.14 -5.39 -7.53
CA ARG A 30 1.84 -6.73 -7.02
C ARG A 30 1.46 -6.68 -5.54
N ILE A 31 2.27 -6.01 -4.73
CA ILE A 31 2.02 -5.85 -3.30
C ILE A 31 0.74 -5.03 -3.08
N PHE A 32 0.56 -3.94 -3.83
CA PHE A 32 -0.65 -3.12 -3.79
C PHE A 32 -1.93 -3.95 -4.05
N LYS A 33 -1.95 -4.76 -5.11
CA LYS A 33 -3.12 -5.61 -5.43
C LYS A 33 -3.44 -6.63 -4.34
N TYR A 34 -2.42 -7.12 -3.64
CA TYR A 34 -2.58 -8.03 -2.52
C TYR A 34 -3.15 -7.30 -1.30
N LEU A 35 -2.55 -6.17 -0.92
CA LEU A 35 -2.92 -5.42 0.28
C LEU A 35 -4.22 -4.62 0.14
N CYS A 36 -4.62 -4.25 -1.08
CA CYS A 36 -5.89 -3.57 -1.35
C CYS A 36 -7.13 -4.42 -0.93
N LYS A 37 -6.98 -5.74 -0.82
CA LYS A 37 -8.03 -6.64 -0.33
C LYS A 37 -7.98 -6.87 1.18
N ASN A 38 -7.01 -6.28 1.88
CA ASN A 38 -6.79 -6.47 3.29
C ASN A 38 -7.28 -5.25 4.08
N GLU A 39 -8.23 -5.44 5.00
CA GLU A 39 -8.84 -4.37 5.80
C GLU A 39 -7.87 -3.69 6.79
N PHE A 40 -6.64 -4.19 6.91
CA PHE A 40 -5.60 -3.65 7.77
C PHE A 40 -4.86 -2.51 7.09
N PHE A 41 -5.04 -2.34 5.78
CA PHE A 41 -4.30 -1.38 4.98
C PHE A 41 -5.23 -0.38 4.32
N GLU A 42 -4.85 0.89 4.38
CA GLU A 42 -5.32 1.92 3.46
C GLU A 42 -4.39 1.94 2.25
N VAL A 43 -4.94 2.04 1.04
CA VAL A 43 -4.14 1.98 -0.19
C VAL A 43 -4.46 3.17 -1.10
N ARG A 44 -3.42 3.75 -1.69
CA ARG A 44 -3.53 4.92 -2.58
C ARG A 44 -2.73 4.69 -3.86
N LYS A 45 -3.34 5.02 -4.99
CA LYS A 45 -2.65 5.10 -6.28
C LYS A 45 -2.48 6.58 -6.63
N ASP A 46 -1.23 6.99 -6.85
CA ASP A 46 -0.96 8.30 -7.41
C ASP A 46 -1.11 8.21 -8.93
N GLU A 47 -2.12 8.89 -9.48
CA GLU A 47 -2.47 8.94 -10.90
C GLU A 47 -1.72 10.04 -11.67
N LYS A 48 -0.45 10.30 -11.35
CA LYS A 48 0.44 11.04 -12.25
C LYS A 48 0.80 10.21 -13.48
N SER A 49 -0.17 10.00 -14.39
CA SER A 49 -0.01 9.86 -15.84
C SER A 49 -1.27 9.23 -16.47
N SER A 50 -2.36 9.98 -16.61
CA SER A 50 -3.37 9.80 -17.68
C SER A 50 -4.33 11.00 -17.71
N THR A 51 -3.79 12.22 -17.70
CA THR A 51 -4.45 13.31 -18.43
C THR A 51 -3.77 13.37 -19.79
N SER A 52 -4.38 12.68 -20.74
CA SER A 52 -4.31 12.97 -22.17
C SER A 52 -5.78 12.84 -22.57
N SER A 53 -6.54 13.94 -22.43
CA SER A 53 -6.79 14.92 -23.50
C SER A 53 -7.35 14.24 -24.74
#